data_AF-A0A2P6QJP6-F1
#
_entry.id   AF-A0A2P6QJP6-F1
#
_cell.length_a   1.000
_cell.length_b   1.000
_cell.length_c   1.000
_cell.angle_alpha   90.00
_cell.angle_beta   90.00
_cell.angle_gamma   90.00
#
_symmetry.space_group_name_H-M   'P 1'
#
loop_
_entity.id
_entity.type
_entity.pdbx_description
1 polymer ?
#
loop_
_entity_poly.entity_id
_entity_poly.type
_entity_poly.pdbx_seq_one_letter_code
_entity_poly.pdbx_strand_id
1 'polypeptide(L)'
;MAPIGAEDEDVNMKKKAKESLELSQDESEAASRIVVPVQRPGESSIYNMFSLRGIRVDRAQPGLVVCTLKVPPRLTDRAGNLAQGAIANLVDVVGASVAYIHGLPMNVSVDISVSFMSKAKLDVSNPSSTYTVIHSSH
;
A
#
# COMPACT_ATOMS: atom_id res chain seq x y z
N MET A 1 34.94 -10.79 -20.64
CA MET A 1 33.73 -11.00 -21.47
C MET A 1 32.53 -10.84 -20.53
N ALA A 2 31.92 -9.66 -20.46
CA ALA A 2 30.70 -9.45 -19.66
C ALA A 2 29.51 -10.13 -20.37
N PRO A 3 28.51 -10.68 -19.65
CA PRO A 3 27.43 -11.41 -20.29
C PRO A 3 26.51 -10.45 -21.04
N ILE A 4 26.33 -10.71 -22.33
CA ILE A 4 25.58 -9.90 -23.31
C ILE A 4 24.05 -9.89 -23.03
N GLY A 5 23.58 -10.54 -21.95
CA GLY A 5 22.15 -10.66 -21.61
C GLY A 5 21.65 -9.73 -20.50
N ALA A 6 22.53 -9.03 -19.76
CA ALA A 6 22.10 -8.22 -18.62
C ALA A 6 21.53 -6.84 -19.02
N GLU A 7 22.01 -6.29 -20.13
CA GLU A 7 21.61 -4.97 -20.62
C GLU A 7 20.22 -5.00 -21.27
N ASP A 8 19.89 -6.06 -22.00
CA ASP A 8 18.57 -6.23 -22.65
C ASP A 8 17.43 -6.47 -21.64
N GLU A 9 17.70 -7.16 -20.53
CA GLU A 9 16.70 -7.35 -19.47
C GLU A 9 16.41 -6.06 -18.70
N ASP A 10 17.42 -5.24 -18.39
CA ASP A 10 17.25 -3.94 -17.73
C ASP A 10 16.44 -2.97 -18.60
N VAL A 11 16.72 -2.94 -19.91
CA VAL A 11 15.96 -2.12 -20.88
C VAL A 11 14.51 -2.55 -20.96
N ASN A 12 14.24 -3.86 -21.02
CA ASN A 12 12.87 -4.39 -21.05
C ASN A 12 12.12 -4.13 -19.73
N MET A 13 12.80 -4.25 -18.60
CA MET A 13 12.25 -3.94 -17.27
C MET A 13 11.85 -2.47 -17.17
N LYS A 14 12.73 -1.55 -17.58
CA LYS A 14 12.46 -0.10 -17.59
C LYS A 14 11.30 0.26 -18.52
N LYS A 15 11.22 -0.37 -19.69
CA LYS A 15 10.11 -0.18 -20.63
C LYS A 15 8.77 -0.60 -20.01
N LYS A 16 8.70 -1.80 -19.41
CA LYS A 16 7.50 -2.28 -18.71
C LYS A 16 7.12 -1.40 -17.52
N ALA A 17 8.10 -0.93 -16.75
CA ALA A 17 7.87 -0.03 -15.63
C ALA A 17 7.32 1.32 -16.09
N LYS A 18 7.83 1.84 -17.21
CA LYS A 18 7.31 3.06 -17.81
C LYS A 18 5.86 2.87 -18.28
N GLU A 19 5.58 1.81 -19.02
CA GLU A 19 4.23 1.49 -19.51
C GLU A 19 3.21 1.29 -18.36
N SER A 20 3.63 0.73 -17.22
CA SER A 20 2.74 0.55 -16.05
C SER A 20 2.49 1.84 -15.26
N LEU A 21 3.37 2.84 -15.39
CA LEU A 21 3.29 4.15 -14.76
C LEU A 21 2.69 5.23 -15.67
N GLU A 22 2.53 4.95 -16.97
CA GLU A 22 1.94 5.88 -17.92
C GLU A 22 0.47 6.14 -17.58
N LEU A 23 0.22 7.36 -17.09
CA LEU A 23 -1.12 7.88 -16.86
C LEU A 23 -1.73 8.35 -18.18
N SER A 24 -3.03 8.12 -18.34
CA SER A 24 -3.82 8.81 -19.36
C SER A 24 -3.73 10.33 -19.17
N GLN A 25 -3.91 11.09 -20.23
CA GLN A 25 -3.98 12.54 -20.14
C GLN A 25 -5.07 13.01 -19.17
N ASP A 26 -6.22 12.33 -19.15
CA ASP A 26 -7.31 12.59 -18.21
C ASP A 26 -6.90 12.29 -16.75
N GLU A 27 -6.16 11.19 -16.53
CA GLU A 27 -5.67 10.81 -15.20
C GLU A 27 -4.63 11.81 -14.68
N SER A 28 -3.73 12.26 -15.57
CA SER A 28 -2.71 13.28 -15.27
C SER A 28 -3.33 14.63 -14.95
N GLU A 29 -4.30 15.07 -15.75
CA GLU A 29 -5.03 16.31 -15.50
C GLU A 29 -5.82 16.25 -14.19
N ALA A 30 -6.53 15.14 -13.93
CA ALA A 30 -7.22 14.93 -12.66
C ALA A 30 -6.26 14.98 -11.46
N ALA A 31 -5.10 14.33 -11.56
CA ALA A 31 -4.09 14.32 -10.51
C ALA A 31 -3.54 15.73 -10.24
N SER A 32 -3.30 16.54 -11.29
CA SER A 32 -2.80 17.92 -11.18
C SER A 32 -3.74 18.86 -10.43
N ARG A 33 -5.05 18.56 -10.42
CA ARG A 33 -6.07 19.36 -9.73
C ARG A 33 -6.20 19.01 -8.25
N ILE A 34 -5.54 17.95 -7.78
CA ILE A 34 -5.59 17.54 -6.37
C ILE A 34 -4.77 18.54 -5.54
N VAL A 35 -5.46 19.31 -4.69
CA VAL A 35 -4.82 20.11 -3.66
C VAL A 35 -4.57 19.22 -2.46
N VAL A 36 -3.29 18.93 -2.16
CA VAL A 36 -2.90 18.20 -0.95
C VAL A 36 -2.64 19.21 0.16
N PRO A 37 -3.52 19.33 1.17
CA PRO A 37 -3.29 20.26 2.26
C PRO A 37 -2.05 19.86 3.05
N VAL A 38 -1.30 20.86 3.53
CA VAL A 38 -0.17 20.65 4.44
C VAL A 38 -0.68 19.93 5.69
N GLN A 39 -0.14 18.75 5.96
CA GLN A 39 -0.52 17.96 7.13
C GLN A 39 0.18 18.50 8.36
N ARG A 40 -0.57 18.76 9.43
CA ARG A 40 0.01 19.11 10.73
C ARG A 40 0.38 17.83 11.48
N PRO A 41 1.46 17.84 12.30
CA PRO A 41 1.79 16.70 13.15
C PRO A 41 0.60 16.30 14.03
N GLY A 42 0.17 15.04 13.95
CA GLY A 42 -0.96 14.51 14.71
C GLY A 42 -2.33 14.58 14.02
N GLU A 43 -2.45 15.22 12.85
CA GLU A 43 -3.68 15.18 12.05
C GLU A 43 -3.68 13.98 11.11
N SER A 44 -4.81 13.27 11.04
CA SER A 44 -4.99 12.16 10.10
C SER A 44 -5.19 12.72 8.70
N SER A 45 -4.28 12.41 7.78
CA SER A 45 -4.44 12.77 6.37
C SER A 45 -5.70 12.16 5.76
N ILE A 46 -6.33 12.89 4.84
CA ILE A 46 -7.42 12.38 3.98
C ILE A 46 -7.03 11.07 3.30
N TYR A 47 -5.73 10.88 3.03
CA TYR A 47 -5.20 9.67 2.44
C TYR A 47 -5.26 8.47 3.39
N ASN A 48 -4.97 8.66 4.68
CA ASN A 48 -5.12 7.60 5.68
C ASN A 48 -6.60 7.22 5.83
N MET A 49 -7.51 8.20 5.85
CA MET A 49 -8.94 7.93 5.90
C MET A 49 -9.41 7.14 4.66
N PHE A 50 -8.95 7.53 3.47
CA PHE A 50 -9.30 6.85 2.22
C PHE A 50 -8.82 5.40 2.18
N SER A 51 -7.57 5.18 2.58
CA SER A 51 -6.89 3.88 2.54
C SER A 51 -7.39 2.92 3.62
N LEU A 52 -7.54 3.38 4.87
CA LEU A 52 -7.93 2.52 5.99
C LEU A 52 -9.43 2.23 6.06
N ARG A 53 -10.28 2.94 5.31
CA ARG A 53 -11.73 2.76 5.42
C ARG A 53 -12.16 1.30 5.18
N GLY A 54 -12.80 0.69 6.16
CA GLY A 54 -13.26 -0.71 6.07
C GLY A 54 -12.22 -1.74 6.49
N ILE A 55 -11.04 -1.33 6.97
CA ILE A 55 -10.14 -2.21 7.72
C ILE A 55 -10.82 -2.63 9.03
N ARG A 56 -10.70 -3.90 9.38
CA ARG A 56 -11.13 -4.43 10.68
C ARG A 56 -9.91 -4.91 11.44
N VAL A 57 -9.72 -4.42 12.66
CA VAL A 57 -8.69 -4.95 13.56
C VAL A 57 -9.26 -6.19 14.24
N ASP A 58 -8.64 -7.33 14.00
CA ASP A 58 -9.05 -8.61 14.58
C ASP A 58 -8.28 -8.89 15.87
N ARG A 59 -7.02 -8.45 15.96
CA ARG A 59 -6.19 -8.56 17.17
C ARG A 59 -5.19 -7.41 17.27
N ALA A 60 -5.01 -6.86 18.45
CA ALA A 60 -3.96 -5.89 18.75
C ALA A 60 -3.33 -6.23 20.10
N GLN A 61 -2.02 -6.49 20.09
CA GLN A 61 -1.20 -6.85 21.24
C GLN A 61 0.19 -6.21 21.08
N PRO A 62 0.99 -6.06 22.16
CA PRO A 62 2.35 -5.58 22.02
C PRO A 62 3.13 -6.38 20.97
N GLY A 63 3.70 -5.69 19.98
CA GLY A 63 4.45 -6.30 18.88
C GLY A 63 3.63 -6.94 17.75
N LEU A 64 2.29 -6.94 17.83
CA LEU A 64 1.45 -7.57 16.81
C LEU A 64 0.10 -6.88 16.62
N VAL A 65 -0.20 -6.57 15.35
CA VAL A 65 -1.55 -6.21 14.90
C VAL A 65 -1.96 -7.17 13.77
N VAL A 66 -3.16 -7.71 13.90
CA VAL A 66 -3.82 -8.53 12.89
C VAL A 66 -5.06 -7.80 12.43
N CYS A 67 -5.18 -7.61 11.13
CA CYS A 67 -6.31 -6.93 10.53
C CYS A 67 -6.75 -7.61 9.23
N THR A 68 -8.03 -7.39 8.92
CA THR A 68 -8.68 -7.87 7.70
C THR A 68 -9.21 -6.68 6.90
N LEU A 69 -9.00 -6.72 5.58
CA LEU A 69 -9.61 -5.78 4.65
C LEU A 69 -10.31 -6.55 3.53
N LYS A 70 -11.62 -6.33 3.36
CA LYS A 70 -12.32 -6.70 2.14
C LYS A 70 -11.88 -5.74 1.03
N VAL A 71 -11.34 -6.27 -0.07
CA VAL A 71 -10.80 -5.47 -1.18
C VAL A 71 -11.86 -4.47 -1.67
N PRO A 72 -11.67 -3.15 -1.46
CA PRO A 72 -12.64 -2.17 -1.91
C PRO A 72 -12.31 -1.70 -3.34
N PRO A 73 -13.31 -1.37 -4.19
CA PRO A 73 -13.08 -0.93 -5.57
C PRO A 73 -12.12 0.27 -5.68
N ARG A 74 -12.11 1.13 -4.68
CA ARG A 74 -11.27 2.34 -4.65
C ARG A 74 -9.78 2.08 -4.45
N LEU A 75 -9.39 0.85 -4.08
CA LEU A 75 -7.99 0.44 -3.87
C LEU A 75 -7.53 -0.60 -4.90
N THR A 76 -8.32 -0.85 -5.96
CA THR A 76 -7.95 -1.84 -6.97
C THR A 76 -7.19 -1.26 -8.14
N ASP A 77 -6.33 -2.08 -8.74
CA ASP A 77 -5.72 -1.84 -10.04
C ASP A 77 -6.72 -1.99 -11.19
N ARG A 78 -6.26 -1.71 -12.42
CA ARG A 78 -7.06 -1.83 -13.66
C ARG A 78 -7.59 -3.26 -13.90
N ALA A 79 -7.00 -4.27 -13.28
CA ALA A 79 -7.40 -5.67 -13.39
C ALA A 79 -8.30 -6.12 -12.21
N GLY A 80 -8.75 -5.19 -11.36
CA GLY A 80 -9.63 -5.47 -10.23
C GLY A 80 -8.96 -6.19 -9.06
N ASN A 81 -7.63 -6.23 -9.01
CA ASN A 81 -6.89 -6.75 -7.85
C ASN A 81 -6.53 -5.60 -6.92
N LEU A 82 -6.38 -5.87 -5.63
CA LEU A 82 -5.85 -4.90 -4.68
C LEU A 82 -4.49 -4.38 -5.17
N ALA A 83 -4.39 -3.08 -5.41
CA ALA A 83 -3.20 -2.47 -6.00
C ALA A 83 -1.99 -2.64 -5.07
N GLN A 84 -0.81 -2.93 -5.64
CA GLN A 84 0.41 -3.12 -4.86
C GLN A 84 0.77 -1.88 -4.01
N GLY A 85 0.54 -0.67 -4.54
CA GLY A 85 0.72 0.57 -3.78
C GLY A 85 -0.26 0.70 -2.61
N ALA A 86 -1.50 0.20 -2.75
CA ALA A 86 -2.44 0.16 -1.64
C ALA A 86 -2.00 -0.83 -0.55
N ILE A 87 -1.45 -1.99 -0.95
CA ILE A 87 -0.88 -2.96 0.00
C ILE A 87 0.31 -2.34 0.75
N ALA A 88 1.25 -1.70 0.05
CA ALA A 88 2.41 -1.06 0.67
C ALA A 88 1.99 0.01 1.68
N ASN A 89 1.02 0.87 1.33
CA ASN A 89 0.50 1.87 2.26
C ASN A 89 -0.21 1.26 3.48
N LEU A 90 -1.00 0.19 3.30
CA LEU A 90 -1.63 -0.49 4.43
C LEU A 90 -0.58 -1.10 5.37
N VAL A 91 0.49 -1.68 4.82
CA VAL A 91 1.60 -2.22 5.60
C VAL A 91 2.33 -1.12 6.37
N ASP A 92 2.57 0.03 5.74
CA ASP A 92 3.20 1.19 6.38
C ASP A 92 2.38 1.69 7.59
N VAL A 93 1.11 2.01 7.36
CA VAL A 93 0.26 2.63 8.38
C VAL A 93 -0.06 1.67 9.53
N VAL A 94 -0.34 0.40 9.23
CA VAL A 94 -0.59 -0.60 10.27
C VAL A 94 0.72 -0.98 10.97
N GLY A 95 1.85 -1.02 10.27
CA GLY A 95 3.17 -1.23 10.86
C GLY A 95 3.55 -0.15 11.88
N ALA A 96 3.26 1.13 11.57
CA ALA A 96 3.47 2.23 12.51
C ALA A 96 2.68 2.05 13.81
N SER A 97 1.49 1.41 13.76
CA SER A 97 0.69 1.13 14.96
C SER A 97 1.31 0.08 15.88
N VAL A 98 2.12 -0.85 15.34
CA VAL A 98 2.85 -1.86 16.13
C VAL A 98 3.98 -1.21 16.92
N ALA A 99 4.64 -0.21 16.34
CA ALA A 99 5.72 0.54 16.98
C ALA A 99 5.22 1.69 17.87
N TYR A 100 3.91 1.91 17.97
CA TYR A 100 3.34 3.01 18.73
C TYR A 100 3.55 2.83 20.24
N ILE A 101 4.10 3.86 20.88
CA ILE A 101 4.25 3.94 22.33
C ILE A 101 3.40 5.08 22.85
N HIS A 102 2.54 4.78 23.82
CA HIS A 102 1.65 5.79 24.40
C HIS A 102 2.47 6.94 25.02
N GLY A 103 2.11 8.18 24.67
CA GLY A 103 2.78 9.39 25.18
C GLY A 103 4.01 9.84 24.39
N LEU A 104 4.43 9.10 23.38
CA LEU A 104 5.50 9.49 22.45
C LEU A 104 4.94 9.91 21.08
N PRO A 105 5.68 10.73 20.30
CA PRO A 105 5.34 10.98 18.91
C PRO A 105 5.19 9.67 18.12
N MET A 106 4.33 9.66 17.09
CA MET A 106 4.24 8.50 16.21
C MET A 106 5.59 8.27 15.51
N ASN A 107 6.00 7.01 15.50
CA ASN A 107 7.17 6.57 14.74
C ASN A 107 6.89 6.68 13.25
N VAL A 108 7.95 6.86 12.48
CA VAL A 108 7.93 6.85 11.02
C VAL A 108 8.64 5.60 10.51
N SER A 109 8.12 5.01 9.46
CA SER A 109 8.81 3.90 8.78
C SER A 109 10.02 4.45 8.02
N VAL A 110 11.17 3.84 8.26
CA VAL A 110 12.43 4.20 7.58
C VAL A 110 12.73 3.25 6.42
N ASP A 111 12.30 1.99 6.53
CA ASP A 111 12.40 0.97 5.49
C ASP A 111 11.15 0.10 5.50
N ILE A 112 10.71 -0.31 4.31
CA ILE A 112 9.54 -1.17 4.11
C ILE A 112 9.86 -2.18 3.02
N SER A 113 9.77 -3.47 3.37
CA SER A 113 9.87 -4.57 2.43
C SER A 113 8.58 -5.38 2.41
N VAL A 114 8.03 -5.60 1.21
CA VAL A 114 6.78 -6.34 1.00
C VAL A 114 6.99 -7.42 -0.06
N SER A 115 6.60 -8.65 0.25
CA SER A 115 6.60 -9.77 -0.69
C SER A 115 5.17 -10.12 -1.13
N PHE A 116 4.92 -10.12 -2.43
CA PHE A 116 3.58 -10.38 -3.00
C PHE A 116 3.42 -11.85 -3.38
N MET A 117 2.75 -12.63 -2.53
CA MET A 117 2.59 -14.07 -2.73
C MET A 117 1.36 -14.44 -3.59
N SER A 118 0.29 -13.64 -3.55
CA SER A 118 -0.93 -13.89 -4.32
C SER A 118 -1.71 -12.60 -4.56
N LYS A 119 -2.66 -12.63 -5.51
CA LYS A 119 -3.54 -11.50 -5.82
C LYS A 119 -4.82 -11.57 -4.99
N ALA A 120 -5.18 -10.49 -4.33
CA ALA A 120 -6.49 -10.32 -3.71
C ALA A 120 -7.43 -9.60 -4.68
N LYS A 121 -8.57 -10.18 -5.01
CA LYS A 121 -9.53 -9.62 -5.98
C LYS A 121 -10.65 -8.85 -5.28
N LEU A 122 -11.19 -7.87 -6.00
CA LEU A 122 -12.46 -7.25 -5.63
C LEU A 122 -13.56 -8.32 -5.53
N ASP A 123 -14.14 -8.46 -4.35
CA ASP A 123 -15.14 -9.51 -4.11
C ASP A 123 -16.56 -8.93 -4.17
N VAL A 124 -17.25 -9.17 -5.29
CA VAL A 124 -18.63 -8.73 -5.55
C VAL A 124 -19.67 -9.67 -4.90
N SER A 125 -19.29 -10.85 -4.39
CA SER A 125 -20.28 -11.85 -3.92
C SER A 125 -19.89 -12.83 -2.80
N ASN A 126 -18.68 -12.80 -2.23
CA ASN A 126 -18.29 -13.62 -1.07
C ASN A 126 -17.33 -12.85 -0.13
N PRO A 127 -16.83 -13.41 1.00
CA PRO A 127 -15.86 -12.75 1.87
C PRO A 127 -14.46 -13.35 1.68
N SER A 128 -13.83 -13.15 0.52
CA SER A 128 -12.39 -13.41 0.39
C SER A 128 -11.63 -12.33 1.19
N SER A 129 -11.23 -12.70 2.40
CA SER A 129 -10.55 -11.82 3.35
C SER A 129 -9.06 -11.72 3.02
N THR A 130 -8.55 -10.53 2.78
CA THR A 130 -7.10 -10.30 2.76
C THR A 130 -6.60 -10.30 4.20
N TYR A 131 -5.77 -11.28 4.56
CA TYR A 131 -5.08 -11.33 5.84
C TYR A 131 -3.75 -10.59 5.70
N THR A 132 -3.61 -9.45 6.36
CA THR A 132 -2.32 -8.78 6.50
C THR A 132 -1.84 -9.01 7.93
N VAL A 133 -0.89 -9.93 8.09
CA VAL A 133 -0.16 -10.12 9.35
C VAL A 133 1.09 -9.27 9.27
N ILE A 134 1.18 -8.26 10.13
CA ILE A 134 2.38 -7.43 10.23
C ILE A 134 3.09 -7.80 11.52
N HIS A 135 4.27 -8.39 11.39
CA HIS A 135 5.15 -8.71 12.51
C HIS A 135 6.29 -7.69 12.52
N SER A 136 6.44 -6.97 13.64
CA SER A 136 7.62 -6.13 13.84
C SER A 136 8.74 -7.00 14.41
N SER A 137 9.77 -7.24 13.61
CA SER A 137 11.05 -7.73 14.13
C SER A 137 11.79 -6.52 14.69
N HIS A 138 12.02 -6.49 16.01
CA HIS A 138 12.93 -5.54 16.64
C HIS A 138 14.38 -5.91 16.31
#